data_AF-A0A2A3AXK6-F1
#
_entry.id   AF-A0A2A3AXK6-F1
#
_cell.length_a   1.000
_cell.length_b   1.000
_cell.length_c   1.000
_cell.angle_alpha   90.00
_cell.angle_beta   90.00
_cell.angle_gamma   90.00
#
_symmetry.space_group_name_H-M   'P 1'
#
loop_
_entity.id
_entity.type
_entity.pdbx_description
1 polymer ?
#
loop_
_entity_poly.entity_id
_entity_poly.type
_entity_poly.pdbx_seq_one_letter_code
_entity_poly.pdbx_strand_id
1 'polypeptide(L)'
;MPPSRTKSDQFQLRLPPGLRDRIRAYAERFGRSMNEEIVRILEREFPAPASIEEKLSELLGVISILRKGRTAEFFGRFSEELFSTLVDVANGRVKVDEDVRGQVQTALEQWQQAEIENSRLRYTDRMDDEEHEVFERTGDTTKLIDPFEEDKK
;
A
#
# COMPACT_ATOMS: atom_id res chain seq x y z
N MET A 1 41.76 2.46 21.73
CA MET A 1 41.53 1.26 20.89
C MET A 1 40.21 1.46 20.15
N PRO A 2 40.14 1.34 18.82
CA PRO A 2 38.86 1.33 18.11
C PRO A 2 38.19 -0.05 18.20
N PRO A 3 36.86 -0.13 18.38
CA PRO A 3 36.15 -1.39 18.57
C PRO A 3 36.15 -2.23 17.28
N SER A 4 36.37 -3.52 17.46
CA SER A 4 36.36 -4.57 16.44
C SER A 4 35.06 -4.55 15.65
N ARG A 5 35.17 -4.59 14.31
CA ARG A 5 34.06 -4.87 13.39
C ARG A 5 33.38 -6.17 13.84
N THR A 6 32.18 -6.05 14.38
CA THR A 6 31.28 -7.17 14.69
C THR A 6 31.23 -8.05 13.45
N LYS A 7 31.57 -9.34 13.59
CA LYS A 7 31.50 -10.31 12.48
C LYS A 7 30.08 -10.25 11.90
N SER A 8 29.96 -9.77 10.67
CA SER A 8 28.71 -9.80 9.91
C SER A 8 28.20 -11.24 9.87
N ASP A 9 26.92 -11.45 10.16
CA ASP A 9 26.30 -12.77 10.11
C ASP A 9 26.42 -13.32 8.67
N GLN A 10 27.10 -14.45 8.48
CA GLN A 10 27.38 -15.02 7.17
C GLN A 10 26.51 -16.25 6.96
N PHE A 11 25.48 -16.11 6.11
CA PHE A 11 24.60 -17.22 5.74
C PHE A 11 25.02 -17.86 4.42
N GLN A 12 25.16 -19.19 4.39
CA GLN A 12 25.40 -19.92 3.14
C GLN A 12 24.07 -20.22 2.42
N LEU A 13 23.77 -19.45 1.37
CA LEU A 13 22.56 -19.63 0.56
C LEU A 13 22.76 -20.69 -0.53
N ARG A 14 21.82 -21.63 -0.64
CA ARG A 14 21.75 -22.57 -1.77
C ARG A 14 20.84 -21.97 -2.84
N LEU A 15 21.43 -21.52 -3.94
CA LEU A 15 20.70 -20.94 -5.06
C LEU A 15 20.40 -21.99 -6.14
N PRO A 16 19.22 -21.97 -6.76
CA PRO A 16 18.92 -22.74 -7.96
C PRO A 16 19.94 -22.47 -9.09
N PRO A 17 20.18 -23.44 -9.97
CA PRO A 17 21.11 -23.28 -11.09
C PRO A 17 20.71 -22.07 -11.95
N GLY A 18 21.71 -21.26 -12.35
CA GLY A 18 21.52 -20.07 -13.19
C GLY A 18 21.00 -18.82 -12.47
N LEU A 19 20.43 -18.92 -11.26
CA LEU A 19 19.97 -17.73 -10.52
C LEU A 19 21.13 -16.82 -10.11
N ARG A 20 22.26 -17.42 -9.70
CA ARG A 20 23.48 -16.69 -9.32
C ARG A 20 24.01 -15.82 -10.47
N ASP A 21 24.05 -16.37 -11.68
CA ASP A 21 24.61 -15.66 -12.84
C ASP A 21 23.69 -14.53 -13.31
N ARG A 22 22.37 -14.72 -13.21
CA ARG A 22 21.38 -13.65 -13.45
C ARG A 22 21.55 -12.47 -12.49
N ILE A 23 21.74 -12.75 -11.19
CA ILE A 23 21.98 -11.69 -10.19
C ILE A 23 23.33 -11.01 -10.45
N ARG A 24 24.38 -11.78 -10.79
CA ARG A 24 25.70 -11.23 -11.15
C ARG A 24 25.60 -10.21 -12.29
N ALA A 25 24.97 -10.62 -13.39
CA ALA A 25 24.87 -9.81 -14.59
C ALA A 25 24.10 -8.51 -14.34
N TYR A 26 23.08 -8.55 -13.48
CA TYR A 26 22.37 -7.35 -13.05
C TYR A 26 23.25 -6.47 -12.17
N ALA A 27 23.86 -7.02 -11.13
CA ALA A 27 24.71 -6.26 -10.20
C ALA A 27 25.87 -5.53 -10.92
N GLU A 28 26.55 -6.21 -11.84
CA GLU A 28 27.65 -5.64 -12.64
C GLU A 28 27.20 -4.46 -13.51
N ARG A 29 25.99 -4.53 -14.10
CA ARG A 29 25.43 -3.41 -14.89
C ARG A 29 25.19 -2.16 -14.05
N PHE A 30 24.93 -2.30 -12.76
CA PHE A 30 24.69 -1.20 -11.83
C PHE A 30 25.90 -0.87 -10.94
N GLY A 31 27.08 -1.45 -11.24
CA GLY A 31 28.31 -1.18 -10.50
C GLY A 31 28.30 -1.67 -9.05
N ARG A 32 27.46 -2.66 -8.72
CA ARG A 32 27.30 -3.23 -7.37
C ARG A 32 27.91 -4.62 -7.30
N SER A 33 28.30 -5.03 -6.10
CA SER A 33 28.64 -6.44 -5.88
C SER A 33 27.39 -7.32 -5.90
N MET A 34 27.54 -8.61 -6.22
CA MET A 34 26.43 -9.57 -6.15
C MET A 34 25.76 -9.57 -4.78
N ASN A 35 26.55 -9.56 -3.70
CA ASN A 35 26.02 -9.56 -2.33
C ASN A 35 25.23 -8.29 -2.04
N GLU A 36 25.71 -7.14 -2.50
CA GLU A 36 25.04 -5.85 -2.34
C GLU A 36 23.69 -5.83 -3.05
N GLU A 37 23.59 -6.41 -4.25
CA GLU A 37 22.31 -6.52 -4.96
C GLU A 37 21.35 -7.51 -4.28
N ILE A 38 21.87 -8.62 -3.74
CA ILE A 38 21.06 -9.57 -2.94
C ILE A 38 20.50 -8.87 -1.70
N VAL A 39 21.35 -8.20 -0.93
CA VAL A 39 20.94 -7.47 0.28
C VAL A 39 19.91 -6.39 -0.06
N ARG A 40 20.14 -5.60 -1.10
CA ARG A 40 19.21 -4.55 -1.55
C ARG A 40 17.81 -5.10 -1.88
N ILE A 41 17.75 -6.24 -2.57
CA ILE A 41 16.46 -6.87 -2.89
C ILE A 41 15.81 -7.37 -1.59
N LEU A 42 16.58 -8.03 -0.72
CA LEU A 42 16.05 -8.53 0.54
C LEU A 42 15.53 -7.40 1.45
N GLU A 43 16.23 -6.28 1.57
CA GLU A 43 15.77 -5.12 2.34
C GLU A 43 14.51 -4.49 1.75
N ARG A 44 14.37 -4.52 0.42
CA ARG A 44 13.19 -4.00 -0.27
C ARG A 44 11.97 -4.90 -0.08
N GLU A 45 12.14 -6.22 -0.21
CA GLU A 45 11.04 -7.18 -0.10
C GLU A 45 10.72 -7.52 1.37
N PHE A 46 11.71 -7.45 2.26
CA PHE A 46 11.60 -7.71 3.69
C PHE A 46 12.14 -6.51 4.48
N PRO A 47 11.44 -5.37 4.47
CA PRO A 47 11.84 -4.23 5.29
C PRO A 47 11.82 -4.61 6.76
N ALA A 48 12.73 -4.04 7.54
CA ALA A 48 12.71 -4.22 8.99
C ALA A 48 11.36 -3.76 9.54
N PRO A 49 10.71 -4.54 10.41
CA PRO A 49 9.46 -4.12 11.01
C PRO A 49 9.72 -2.87 11.83
N ALA A 50 9.02 -1.79 11.49
CA ALA A 50 9.10 -0.55 12.24
C ALA A 50 8.41 -0.75 13.59
N SER A 51 8.94 -0.11 14.63
CA SER A 51 8.25 0.00 15.91
C SER A 51 7.07 0.96 15.79
N ILE A 52 6.08 0.81 16.69
CA ILE A 52 4.96 1.75 16.74
C ILE A 52 5.43 3.16 17.09
N GLU A 53 6.47 3.27 17.93
CA GLU A 53 7.08 4.54 18.30
C GLU A 53 7.69 5.28 17.10
N GLU A 54 8.36 4.57 16.20
CA GLU A 54 8.92 5.14 14.96
C GLU A 54 7.81 5.70 14.07
N LYS A 55 6.75 4.90 13.84
CA LYS A 55 5.60 5.31 13.03
C LYS A 55 4.83 6.48 13.64
N LEU A 56 4.63 6.48 14.96
CA LEU A 56 4.00 7.60 15.67
C LEU A 56 4.85 8.87 15.58
N SER A 57 6.17 8.76 15.64
CA SER A 57 7.08 9.90 15.48
C SER A 57 6.99 10.51 14.08
N GLU A 58 6.95 9.68 13.03
CA GLU A 58 6.74 10.11 11.65
C GLU A 58 5.41 10.89 11.50
N LEU A 59 4.32 10.32 12.03
CA LEU A 59 3.00 10.95 12.02
C LEU A 59 2.98 12.29 12.77
N LEU A 60 3.58 12.35 13.96
CA LEU A 60 3.69 13.58 14.75
C LEU A 60 4.55 14.63 14.04
N GLY A 61 5.56 14.21 13.29
CA GLY A 61 6.35 15.07 12.41
C GLY A 61 5.48 15.77 11.38
N VAL A 62 4.65 15.01 10.66
CA VAL A 62 3.71 15.55 9.66
C VAL A 62 2.69 16.49 10.31
N ILE A 63 2.13 16.12 11.47
CA ILE A 63 1.20 16.98 12.24
C ILE A 63 1.88 18.28 12.67
N SER A 64 3.16 18.25 13.05
CA SER A 64 3.88 19.45 13.46
C SER A 64 4.06 20.45 12.31
N ILE A 65 4.21 19.94 11.08
CA ILE A 65 4.29 20.74 9.86
C ILE A 65 2.91 21.31 9.52
N LEU A 66 1.85 20.49 9.60
CA LEU A 66 0.45 20.91 9.44
C LEU A 66 0.06 22.05 10.38
N ARG A 67 0.41 21.93 11.67
CA ARG A 67 0.06 22.94 12.67
C ARG A 67 0.71 24.29 12.36
N LYS A 68 1.83 24.30 11.64
CA LYS A 68 2.55 25.51 11.22
C LYS A 68 2.05 26.10 9.89
N GLY A 69 1.20 25.40 9.14
CA GLY A 69 0.60 25.89 7.90
C GLY A 69 -0.77 25.27 7.61
N ARG A 70 -1.85 26.06 7.76
CA ARG A 70 -3.23 25.66 7.41
C ARG A 70 -3.42 25.70 5.89
N THR A 71 -3.08 24.64 5.15
CA THR A 71 -3.54 24.49 3.76
C THR A 71 -4.14 23.09 3.53
N ALA A 72 -5.08 23.00 2.59
CA ALA A 72 -5.77 21.76 2.23
C ALA A 72 -4.82 20.69 1.65
N GLU A 73 -3.76 21.10 0.95
CA GLU A 73 -2.74 20.18 0.41
C GLU A 73 -1.99 19.41 1.49
N PHE A 74 -1.75 20.03 2.66
CA PHE A 74 -1.10 19.31 3.75
C PHE A 74 -2.06 18.30 4.38
N PHE A 75 -3.35 18.61 4.47
CA PHE A 75 -4.37 17.68 4.99
C PHE A 75 -4.43 16.39 4.17
N GLY A 76 -4.33 16.49 2.84
CA GLY A 76 -4.25 15.33 1.96
C GLY A 76 -3.06 14.43 2.27
N ARG A 77 -1.86 15.00 2.33
CA ARG A 77 -0.64 14.23 2.68
C ARG A 77 -0.72 13.58 4.05
N PHE A 78 -1.32 14.28 5.02
CA PHE A 78 -1.50 13.75 6.35
C PHE A 78 -2.47 12.57 6.39
N SER A 79 -3.61 12.68 5.71
CA SER A 79 -4.55 11.56 5.62
C SER A 79 -3.94 10.34 4.92
N GLU A 80 -3.14 10.56 3.88
CA GLU A 80 -2.41 9.50 3.19
C GLU A 80 -1.41 8.81 4.12
N GLU A 81 -0.61 9.57 4.87
CA GLU A 81 0.39 9.02 5.78
C GLU A 81 -0.24 8.25 6.95
N LEU A 82 -1.32 8.79 7.53
CA LEU A 82 -2.10 8.09 8.55
C LEU A 82 -2.66 6.77 8.04
N PHE A 83 -3.28 6.80 6.86
CA PHE A 83 -3.89 5.61 6.29
C PHE A 83 -2.82 4.56 5.93
N SER A 84 -1.71 5.00 5.35
CA SER A 84 -0.55 4.14 5.07
C SER A 84 -0.03 3.47 6.34
N THR A 85 0.06 4.21 7.44
CA THR A 85 0.52 3.67 8.73
C THR A 85 -0.46 2.62 9.27
N LEU A 86 -1.77 2.88 9.22
CA LEU A 86 -2.78 1.90 9.66
C LEU A 86 -2.73 0.62 8.83
N VAL A 87 -2.53 0.75 7.52
CA VAL A 87 -2.35 -0.39 6.61
C VAL A 87 -1.05 -1.16 6.92
N ASP A 88 0.05 -0.46 7.21
CA ASP A 88 1.31 -1.08 7.63
C ASP A 88 1.16 -1.85 8.96
N VAL A 89 0.35 -1.33 9.89
CA VAL A 89 0.01 -2.01 11.15
C VAL A 89 -0.79 -3.28 10.88
N ALA A 90 -1.85 -3.21 10.07
CA ALA A 90 -2.68 -4.36 9.72
C ALA A 90 -1.88 -5.46 9.00
N ASN A 91 -0.97 -5.08 8.11
CA ASN A 91 -0.11 -6.01 7.37
C ASN A 91 1.07 -6.56 8.18
N GLY A 92 1.21 -6.18 9.45
CA GLY A 92 2.28 -6.66 10.33
C GLY A 92 3.66 -6.09 10.02
N ARG A 93 3.76 -5.00 9.24
CA ARG A 93 5.01 -4.26 9.01
C ARG A 93 5.38 -3.39 10.19
N VAL A 94 4.42 -3.10 11.07
CA VAL A 94 4.65 -2.45 12.35
C VAL A 94 4.53 -3.48 13.46
N LYS A 95 5.52 -3.50 14.36
CA LYS A 95 5.51 -4.37 15.52
C LYS A 95 4.50 -3.85 16.55
N VAL A 96 3.36 -4.50 16.60
CA VAL A 96 2.27 -4.25 17.56
C VAL A 96 1.80 -5.56 18.17
N ASP A 97 1.04 -5.46 19.25
CA ASP A 97 0.33 -6.60 19.83
C ASP A 97 -0.72 -7.16 18.87
N GLU A 98 -1.00 -8.47 18.95
CA GLU A 98 -1.90 -9.15 18.03
C GLU A 98 -3.35 -8.67 18.17
N ASP A 99 -3.80 -8.33 19.39
CA ASP A 99 -5.14 -7.78 19.63
C ASP A 99 -5.28 -6.41 18.94
N VAL A 100 -4.27 -5.56 19.08
CA VAL A 100 -4.22 -4.24 18.44
C VAL A 100 -4.23 -4.38 16.91
N ARG A 101 -3.49 -5.34 16.35
CA ARG A 101 -3.51 -5.60 14.91
C ARG A 101 -4.91 -6.01 14.44
N GLY A 102 -5.56 -6.94 15.14
CA GLY A 102 -6.90 -7.42 14.79
C GLY A 102 -7.96 -6.30 14.83
N GLN A 103 -7.88 -5.41 15.81
CA GLN A 103 -8.75 -4.24 15.90
C GLN A 103 -8.55 -3.28 14.73
N VAL A 104 -7.30 -2.99 14.36
CA VAL A 104 -6.97 -2.10 13.22
C VAL A 104 -7.44 -2.72 11.91
N GLN A 105 -7.23 -4.03 11.71
CA GLN A 105 -7.70 -4.73 10.52
C GLN A 105 -9.23 -4.65 10.39
N THR A 106 -9.95 -4.97 11.47
CA THR A 106 -11.41 -4.92 11.50
C THR A 106 -11.92 -3.50 11.19
N ALA A 107 -11.30 -2.48 11.78
CA ALA A 107 -11.67 -1.09 11.54
C ALA A 107 -11.43 -0.65 10.09
N LEU A 108 -10.31 -1.08 9.47
CA LEU A 108 -10.01 -0.80 8.06
C LEU A 108 -11.00 -1.48 7.12
N GLU A 109 -11.36 -2.73 7.38
CA GLU A 109 -12.34 -3.48 6.58
C GLU A 109 -13.72 -2.81 6.64
N GLN A 110 -14.16 -2.41 7.84
CA GLN A 110 -15.41 -1.68 8.03
C GLN A 110 -15.40 -0.34 7.32
N TRP A 111 -14.29 0.39 7.39
CA TRP A 111 -14.15 1.67 6.70
C TRP A 111 -14.17 1.50 5.17
N GLN A 112 -13.49 0.49 4.62
CA GLN A 112 -13.51 0.20 3.19
C GLN A 112 -14.92 -0.18 2.70
N GLN A 113 -15.64 -1.00 3.47
CA GLN A 113 -17.04 -1.35 3.19
C GLN A 113 -17.93 -0.10 3.18
N ALA A 114 -17.78 0.77 4.17
CA ALA A 114 -18.54 2.02 4.26
C ALA A 114 -18.19 2.98 3.12
N GLU A 115 -16.94 3.08 2.69
CA GLU A 115 -16.52 3.93 1.57
C GLU A 115 -17.09 3.40 0.23
N ILE A 116 -17.09 2.07 0.03
CA ILE A 116 -17.73 1.45 -1.14
C ILE A 116 -19.23 1.74 -1.12
N GLU A 117 -19.91 1.55 0.00
CA GLU A 117 -21.35 1.83 0.13
C GLU A 117 -21.68 3.31 -0.07
N ASN A 118 -20.89 4.22 0.50
CA ASN A 118 -21.08 5.67 0.37
C ASN A 118 -20.76 6.16 -1.05
N SER A 119 -19.76 5.58 -1.71
CA SER A 119 -19.49 5.84 -3.13
C SER A 119 -20.62 5.33 -4.02
N ARG A 120 -21.20 4.17 -3.70
CA ARG A 120 -22.37 3.59 -4.38
C ARG A 120 -23.59 4.49 -4.22
N LEU A 121 -23.90 4.91 -2.99
CA LEU A 121 -25.00 5.83 -2.68
C LEU A 121 -24.90 7.16 -3.45
N ARG A 122 -23.70 7.75 -3.51
CA ARG A 122 -23.46 9.00 -4.25
C ARG A 122 -23.58 8.85 -5.76
N TYR A 123 -23.28 7.67 -6.30
CA TYR A 123 -23.46 7.37 -7.72
C TYR A 123 -24.94 7.16 -8.04
N THR A 124 -25.65 6.38 -7.24
CA THR A 124 -27.06 6.04 -7.45
C THR A 124 -28.01 7.22 -7.20
N ASP A 125 -27.68 8.16 -6.31
CA ASP A 125 -28.54 9.32 -5.98
C ASP A 125 -28.72 10.33 -7.14
N ARG A 126 -27.89 10.23 -8.19
CA ARG A 126 -27.95 11.11 -9.37
C ARG A 126 -28.35 10.39 -10.66
N MET A 127 -28.62 9.08 -10.60
CA MET A 127 -29.01 8.28 -11.75
C MET A 127 -30.51 8.43 -12.00
N ASP A 128 -30.91 8.43 -13.27
CA ASP A 128 -32.29 8.18 -13.65
C ASP A 128 -32.65 6.68 -13.58
N ASP A 129 -33.94 6.35 -13.71
CA ASP A 129 -34.44 4.98 -13.54
C ASP A 129 -33.80 3.99 -14.54
N GLU A 130 -33.46 4.44 -15.75
CA GLU A 130 -32.79 3.62 -16.77
C GLU A 130 -31.30 3.40 -16.43
N GLU A 131 -30.62 4.43 -15.93
CA GLU A 131 -29.22 4.35 -15.50
C GLU A 131 -29.02 3.44 -14.28
N HIS A 132 -30.00 3.40 -13.36
CA HIS A 132 -30.02 2.43 -12.25
C HIS A 132 -30.09 0.99 -12.75
N GLU A 133 -31.01 0.69 -13.66
CA GLU A 133 -31.24 -0.67 -14.15
C GLU A 133 -30.03 -1.21 -14.94
N VAL A 134 -29.37 -0.35 -15.72
CA VAL A 134 -28.13 -0.71 -16.42
C VAL A 134 -26.99 -0.96 -15.43
N PHE A 135 -26.80 -0.08 -14.43
CA PHE A 135 -25.74 -0.19 -13.44
C PHE A 135 -25.88 -1.45 -12.57
N GLU A 136 -27.10 -1.80 -12.13
CA GLU A 136 -27.36 -3.02 -11.37
C GLU A 136 -27.06 -4.30 -12.19
N ARG A 137 -27.24 -4.22 -13.51
CA ARG A 137 -27.06 -5.36 -14.43
C ARG A 137 -25.60 -5.56 -14.85
N THR A 138 -24.83 -4.50 -15.06
CA THR A 138 -23.49 -4.57 -15.68
C THR A 138 -22.35 -4.14 -14.76
N GLY A 139 -22.65 -3.44 -13.65
CA GLY A 139 -21.63 -2.80 -12.81
C GLY A 139 -20.95 -1.58 -13.45
N ASP A 140 -21.48 -1.09 -14.58
CA ASP A 140 -20.97 0.05 -15.35
C ASP A 140 -22.13 0.97 -15.78
N THR A 141 -21.90 2.28 -15.74
CA THR A 141 -22.88 3.33 -16.09
C THR A 141 -22.82 3.74 -17.56
N THR A 142 -21.92 3.12 -18.32
CA THR A 142 -21.75 3.42 -19.75
C THR A 142 -23.02 3.02 -20.52
N LYS A 143 -23.73 4.03 -21.06
CA LYS A 143 -24.88 3.82 -21.96
C LYS A 143 -24.40 3.10 -23.23
N LEU A 144 -24.46 1.77 -23.25
CA LEU A 144 -24.34 1.00 -24.46
C LEU A 144 -25.62 1.22 -25.27
N ILE A 145 -25.53 2.08 -26.29
CA ILE A 145 -26.48 2.04 -27.40
C ILE A 145 -26.27 0.66 -28.04
N ASP A 146 -27.23 -0.25 -27.86
CA ASP A 146 -27.20 -1.53 -28.55
C ASP A 146 -27.36 -1.23 -30.06
N PRO A 147 -26.34 -1.48 -30.90
CA PRO A 147 -26.45 -1.23 -32.33
C PRO A 147 -27.47 -2.17 -33.01
N PHE A 148 -28.14 -3.07 -32.28
CA PHE A 148 -29.19 -3.95 -32.77
C PHE A 148 -30.59 -3.60 -32.26
N GLU A 149 -30.78 -2.52 -31.50
CA GLU A 149 -32.12 -1.97 -31.19
C GLU A 149 -32.59 -0.96 -32.26
N GLU A 150 -32.47 -1.31 -33.54
CA GLU A 150 -33.31 -0.70 -34.58
C GLU A 150 -34.41 -1.67 -35.02
N ASP A 151 -35.62 -1.12 -35.06
CA ASP A 151 -36.86 -1.66 -35.63
C ASP A 151 -37.70 -2.64 -34.79
N LYS A 152 -38.38 -2.09 -33.77
CA LYS A 152 -39.78 -2.44 -33.54
C LYS A 152 -40.64 -1.19 -33.36
N LYS A 153 -41.15 -0.70 -34.49
CA LYS A 153 -42.33 0.16 -34.56
C LYS A 153 -43.48 -0.63 -35.18
#